data_AF-A0A8J4X862-F1
#
_entry.id   AF-A0A8J4X862-F1
#
_cell.length_a   1.000
_cell.length_b   1.000
_cell.length_c   1.000
_cell.angle_alpha   90.00
_cell.angle_beta   90.00
_cell.angle_gamma   90.00
#
_symmetry.space_group_name_H-M   'P 1'
#
loop_
_entity.id
_entity.type
_entity.pdbx_description
1 polymer ?
#
loop_
_entity_poly.entity_id
_entity_poly.type
_entity_poly.pdbx_seq_one_letter_code
_entity_poly.pdbx_strand_id
1 'polypeptide(L)'
;IRCDKVGVNSWSALVSALNSETSNLRELHLTVKTLNLSNSTLGDSGVKTLSAVLENPHCKVESLRLCDCGVSDEGSAALTSALRSNPSHLRKLDLSENKVGDSGVKCLCAVLENPHCKLETLRLCDCGVSDEGCAALTSALRSNPSHLRELNLSENKVGDSGVKCLCAVLENPDCKLETL
;
A
#
# COMPACT_ATOMS: atom_id res chain seq x y z
N ILE A 1 20.03 -9.76 -2.85
CA ILE A 1 19.45 -11.04 -2.36
C ILE A 1 18.53 -11.55 -3.47
N ARG A 2 18.81 -12.72 -4.08
CA ARG A 2 17.87 -13.35 -5.05
C ARG A 2 16.79 -14.08 -4.25
N CYS A 3 15.58 -13.56 -4.24
CA CYS A 3 14.49 -14.04 -3.37
C CYS A 3 13.52 -15.00 -4.07
N ASP A 4 14.00 -15.70 -5.09
CA ASP A 4 13.15 -16.44 -6.03
C ASP A 4 12.59 -17.76 -5.44
N LYS A 5 13.09 -18.21 -4.27
CA LYS A 5 12.67 -19.46 -3.59
C LYS A 5 12.72 -19.39 -2.06
N VAL A 6 12.52 -18.21 -1.50
CA VAL A 6 12.63 -18.00 -0.05
C VAL A 6 11.30 -18.34 0.63
N GLY A 7 11.25 -19.49 1.30
CA GLY A 7 10.21 -19.78 2.29
C GLY A 7 10.25 -18.73 3.41
N VAL A 8 9.11 -18.56 4.10
CA VAL A 8 8.80 -17.50 5.09
C VAL A 8 9.92 -17.19 6.11
N ASN A 9 10.84 -18.13 6.34
CA ASN A 9 11.98 -18.00 7.25
C ASN A 9 13.18 -17.18 6.72
N SER A 10 13.19 -16.68 5.48
CA SER A 10 14.36 -15.97 4.92
C SER A 10 14.14 -14.49 4.55
N TRP A 11 13.06 -13.87 5.05
CA TRP A 11 12.91 -12.41 5.00
C TRP A 11 13.51 -11.67 6.21
N SER A 12 13.88 -12.39 7.27
CA SER A 12 14.52 -11.80 8.46
C SER A 12 15.80 -11.02 8.11
N ALA A 13 16.64 -11.56 7.22
CA ALA A 13 17.83 -10.86 6.73
C ALA A 13 17.49 -9.58 5.95
N LEU A 14 16.38 -9.59 5.19
CA LEU A 14 15.91 -8.38 4.51
C LEU A 14 15.36 -7.37 5.51
N VAL A 15 14.56 -7.78 6.49
CA VAL A 15 14.04 -6.90 7.55
C VAL A 15 15.19 -6.29 8.36
N SER A 16 16.18 -7.08 8.76
CA SER A 16 17.39 -6.57 9.43
C SER A 16 18.15 -5.58 8.56
N ALA A 17 18.23 -5.81 7.26
CA ALA A 17 18.85 -4.86 6.34
C ALA A 17 18.01 -3.58 6.19
N LEU A 18 16.69 -3.69 6.04
CA LEU A 18 15.77 -2.53 5.95
C LEU A 18 15.81 -1.66 7.21
N ASN A 19 16.01 -2.27 8.38
CA ASN A 19 16.14 -1.57 9.66
C ASN A 19 17.57 -1.10 9.97
N SER A 20 18.57 -1.42 9.13
CA SER A 20 19.97 -1.04 9.33
C SER A 20 20.29 0.29 8.66
N GLU A 21 20.96 1.20 9.37
CA GLU A 21 21.40 2.51 8.87
C GLU A 21 22.53 2.45 7.82
N THR A 22 23.16 1.28 7.63
CA THR A 22 24.42 1.14 6.87
C THR A 22 24.26 0.53 5.48
N SER A 23 23.09 0.00 5.14
CA SER A 23 22.93 -0.79 3.93
C SER A 23 22.52 0.09 2.74
N ASN A 24 23.38 0.12 1.71
CA ASN A 24 23.15 0.81 0.45
C ASN A 24 22.14 0.01 -0.41
N LEU A 25 20.87 0.03 0.01
CA LEU A 25 19.82 -0.88 -0.47
C LEU A 25 19.27 -0.53 -1.86
N ARG A 26 19.73 0.58 -2.45
CA ARG A 26 19.39 0.97 -3.83
C ARG A 26 19.82 -0.06 -4.87
N GLU A 27 20.83 -0.87 -4.56
CA GLU A 27 21.32 -1.98 -5.42
C GLU A 27 20.57 -3.31 -5.19
N LEU A 28 19.64 -3.36 -4.22
CA LEU A 28 18.91 -4.59 -3.93
C LEU A 28 17.84 -4.81 -5.00
N HIS A 29 18.22 -5.52 -6.06
CA HIS A 29 17.31 -5.93 -7.11
C HIS A 29 16.31 -6.96 -6.57
N LEU A 30 15.15 -6.47 -6.16
CA LEU A 30 13.98 -7.30 -5.88
C LEU A 30 13.36 -7.74 -7.21
N THR A 31 13.67 -8.97 -7.61
CA THR A 31 13.06 -9.66 -8.75
C THR A 31 11.80 -10.44 -8.36
N VAL A 32 11.38 -10.36 -7.10
CA VAL A 32 10.22 -11.08 -6.60
C VAL A 32 8.92 -10.41 -7.00
N LYS A 33 7.93 -11.22 -7.38
CA LYS A 33 6.56 -10.76 -7.63
C LYS A 33 5.82 -10.42 -6.34
N THR A 34 6.08 -11.15 -5.26
CA THR A 34 5.42 -10.96 -3.97
C THR A 34 6.46 -10.72 -2.89
N LEU A 35 6.36 -9.58 -2.23
CA LEU A 35 7.11 -9.23 -1.04
C LEU A 35 6.14 -9.20 0.14
N ASN A 36 6.28 -10.18 1.03
CA ASN A 36 5.48 -10.26 2.25
C ASN A 36 6.39 -10.07 3.46
N LEU A 37 6.23 -8.93 4.13
CA LEU A 37 6.94 -8.59 5.37
C LEU A 37 5.96 -8.45 6.54
N SER A 38 4.75 -8.98 6.41
CA SER A 38 3.74 -8.88 7.46
C SER A 38 4.26 -9.44 8.79
N ASN A 39 3.83 -8.86 9.91
CA ASN A 39 4.27 -9.19 11.27
C ASN A 39 5.78 -8.99 11.49
N SER A 40 6.42 -8.17 10.64
CA SER A 40 7.80 -7.74 10.83
C SER A 40 7.76 -6.32 11.37
N THR A 41 8.27 -6.09 12.57
CA THR A 41 8.36 -4.76 13.19
C THR A 41 9.33 -3.86 12.40
N LEU A 42 8.87 -3.33 11.27
CA LEU A 42 9.61 -2.43 10.38
C LEU A 42 9.53 -0.99 10.88
N GLY A 43 8.34 -0.56 11.29
CA GLY A 43 8.07 0.84 11.57
C GLY A 43 8.25 1.74 10.35
N ASP A 44 8.08 3.04 10.55
CA ASP A 44 8.21 4.01 9.47
C ASP A 44 9.63 4.11 8.90
N SER A 45 10.65 3.90 9.74
CA SER A 45 12.05 3.87 9.29
C SER A 45 12.31 2.70 8.33
N GLY A 46 11.87 1.49 8.68
CA GLY A 46 11.99 0.33 7.81
C GLY A 46 11.20 0.49 6.50
N VAL A 47 10.00 1.09 6.57
CA VAL A 47 9.21 1.42 5.36
C VAL A 47 9.90 2.48 4.50
N LYS A 48 10.48 3.54 5.07
CA LYS A 48 11.25 4.54 4.32
C LYS A 48 12.41 3.89 3.56
N THR A 49 13.12 2.97 4.20
CA THR A 49 14.18 2.22 3.55
C THR A 49 13.64 1.32 2.44
N LEU A 50 12.51 0.63 2.68
CA LEU A 50 11.83 -0.19 1.67
C LEU A 50 11.38 0.66 0.47
N SER A 51 10.85 1.85 0.71
CA SER A 51 10.44 2.79 -0.32
C SER A 51 11.59 3.14 -1.25
N ALA A 52 12.80 3.37 -0.72
CA ALA A 52 13.99 3.59 -1.55
C ALA A 52 14.33 2.39 -2.45
N VAL A 53 14.00 1.16 -2.05
CA VAL A 53 14.15 -0.05 -2.89
C VAL A 53 13.06 -0.10 -3.96
N LEU A 54 11.81 0.27 -3.62
CA LEU A 54 10.68 0.29 -4.55
C LEU A 54 10.80 1.38 -5.63
N GLU A 55 11.48 2.48 -5.33
CA GLU A 55 11.85 3.54 -6.29
C GLU A 55 12.79 3.06 -7.40
N ASN A 56 13.50 1.94 -7.21
CA ASN A 56 14.37 1.40 -8.25
C ASN A 56 13.50 0.99 -9.48
N PRO A 57 13.77 1.53 -10.69
CA PRO A 57 12.98 1.23 -11.90
C PRO A 57 12.97 -0.25 -12.30
N HIS A 58 13.97 -1.03 -11.84
CA HIS A 58 14.07 -2.47 -12.04
C HIS A 58 13.29 -3.28 -10.99
N CYS A 59 12.76 -2.65 -9.95
CA CYS A 59 11.86 -3.29 -8.99
C CYS A 59 10.51 -3.56 -9.66
N LYS A 60 10.10 -4.83 -9.68
CA LYS A 60 8.88 -5.32 -10.34
C LYS A 60 7.93 -6.03 -9.38
N VAL A 61 7.91 -5.61 -8.11
CA VAL A 61 6.99 -6.17 -7.11
C VAL A 61 5.54 -5.92 -7.54
N GLU A 62 4.75 -7.00 -7.61
CA GLU A 62 3.33 -6.97 -7.98
C GLU A 62 2.43 -7.04 -6.73
N SER A 63 2.90 -7.64 -5.64
CA SER A 63 2.17 -7.72 -4.38
C SER A 63 3.08 -7.36 -3.21
N LEU A 64 2.71 -6.31 -2.48
CA LEU A 64 3.38 -5.86 -1.27
C LEU A 64 2.44 -6.06 -0.08
N ARG A 65 2.89 -6.81 0.93
CA ARG A 65 2.15 -7.03 2.18
C ARG A 65 3.00 -6.57 3.36
N LEU A 66 2.44 -5.63 4.10
CA LEU A 66 3.02 -4.99 5.28
C LEU A 66 2.01 -5.02 6.44
N CYS A 67 1.22 -6.09 6.54
CA CYS A 67 0.21 -6.23 7.60
C CYS A 67 0.89 -6.29 8.97
N ASP A 68 0.41 -5.54 9.97
CA ASP A 68 1.01 -5.46 11.31
C ASP A 68 2.54 -5.24 11.27
N CYS A 69 2.96 -4.13 10.65
CA CYS A 69 4.36 -3.75 10.51
C CYS A 69 4.74 -2.50 11.31
N GLY A 70 3.79 -1.91 12.05
CA GLY A 70 3.98 -0.66 12.78
C GLY A 70 4.05 0.58 11.88
N VAL A 71 3.40 0.54 10.71
CA VAL A 71 3.36 1.65 9.76
C VAL A 71 2.40 2.74 10.24
N SER A 72 2.82 4.00 10.23
CA SER A 72 1.97 5.16 10.49
C SER A 72 1.63 5.91 9.20
N ASP A 73 1.00 7.09 9.33
CA ASP A 73 0.81 8.00 8.19
C ASP A 73 2.14 8.45 7.56
N GLU A 74 3.22 8.58 8.36
CA GLU A 74 4.55 8.94 7.86
C GLU A 74 5.14 7.83 6.96
N GLY A 75 5.09 6.58 7.40
CA GLY A 75 5.53 5.44 6.59
C GLY A 75 4.67 5.27 5.33
N SER A 76 3.36 5.47 5.45
CA SER A 76 2.44 5.47 4.30
C SER A 76 2.79 6.55 3.27
N ALA A 77 3.15 7.76 3.73
CA ALA A 77 3.58 8.85 2.86
C ALA A 77 4.88 8.51 2.12
N ALA A 78 5.86 7.92 2.81
CA ALA A 78 7.10 7.47 2.18
C ALA A 78 6.83 6.38 1.11
N LEU A 79 5.98 5.40 1.43
CA LEU A 79 5.57 4.36 0.50
C LEU A 79 4.85 4.93 -0.73
N THR A 80 3.91 5.86 -0.51
CA THR A 80 3.20 6.58 -1.57
C THR A 80 4.16 7.24 -2.55
N SER A 81 5.19 7.93 -2.05
CA SER A 81 6.19 8.59 -2.90
C SER A 81 6.86 7.60 -3.85
N ALA A 82 7.28 6.44 -3.33
CA ALA A 82 7.92 5.39 -4.11
C ALA A 82 6.96 4.74 -5.13
N LEU A 83 5.71 4.48 -4.74
CA LEU A 83 4.73 3.90 -5.66
C LEU A 83 4.35 4.86 -6.79
N ARG A 84 4.38 6.17 -6.55
CA ARG A 84 4.16 7.17 -7.61
C ARG A 84 5.31 7.28 -8.58
N SER A 85 6.55 7.08 -8.14
CA SER A 85 7.72 7.14 -9.01
C SER A 85 7.88 5.89 -9.88
N ASN A 86 7.37 4.73 -9.43
CA ASN A 86 7.37 3.46 -10.16
C ASN A 86 5.97 2.77 -10.18
N PRO A 87 4.94 3.38 -10.81
CA PRO A 87 3.54 2.99 -10.62
C PRO A 87 3.09 1.75 -11.39
N SER A 88 3.92 1.21 -12.29
CA SER A 88 3.41 0.34 -13.36
C SER A 88 3.34 -1.16 -13.04
N HIS A 89 3.72 -1.58 -11.84
CA HIS A 89 3.85 -3.00 -11.48
C HIS A 89 2.97 -3.44 -10.31
N LEU A 90 2.74 -2.59 -9.31
CA LEU A 90 2.01 -3.01 -8.11
C LEU A 90 0.53 -3.26 -8.44
N ARG A 91 0.06 -4.46 -8.08
CA ARG A 91 -1.32 -4.92 -8.22
C ARG A 91 -2.01 -5.07 -6.87
N LYS A 92 -1.28 -5.42 -5.82
CA LYS A 92 -1.84 -5.66 -4.49
C LYS A 92 -1.04 -4.96 -3.41
N LEU A 93 -1.71 -4.15 -2.61
CA LEU A 93 -1.15 -3.51 -1.42
C LEU A 93 -1.98 -3.91 -0.21
N ASP A 94 -1.30 -4.45 0.80
CA ASP A 94 -1.90 -4.79 2.08
C ASP A 94 -1.15 -4.05 3.19
N LEU A 95 -1.86 -3.11 3.83
CA LEU A 95 -1.39 -2.29 4.95
C LEU A 95 -2.24 -2.54 6.20
N SER A 96 -3.02 -3.61 6.23
CA SER A 96 -3.93 -3.92 7.34
C SER A 96 -3.21 -3.97 8.70
N GLU A 97 -3.93 -3.72 9.79
CA GLU A 97 -3.39 -3.75 11.16
C GLU A 97 -2.22 -2.76 11.38
N ASN A 98 -2.30 -1.57 10.76
CA ASN A 98 -1.31 -0.50 10.92
C ASN A 98 -1.97 0.84 11.21
N LYS A 99 -1.27 1.80 11.82
CA LYS A 99 -1.83 3.10 12.19
C LYS A 99 -1.76 4.12 11.05
N VAL A 100 -2.19 3.74 9.85
CA VAL A 100 -2.12 4.58 8.64
C VAL A 100 -2.98 5.85 8.77
N GLY A 101 -4.19 5.73 9.33
CA GLY A 101 -5.12 6.84 9.55
C GLY A 101 -5.57 7.55 8.27
N ASP A 102 -6.41 8.57 8.43
CA ASP A 102 -6.96 9.33 7.29
C ASP A 102 -5.87 10.10 6.53
N SER A 103 -4.86 10.63 7.23
CA SER A 103 -3.71 11.30 6.62
C SER A 103 -2.91 10.36 5.70
N GLY A 104 -2.61 9.13 6.16
CA GLY A 104 -1.92 8.15 5.36
C GLY A 104 -2.77 7.65 4.19
N VAL A 105 -4.10 7.54 4.36
CA VAL A 105 -5.03 7.22 3.26
C VAL A 105 -5.06 8.32 2.20
N LYS A 106 -5.06 9.59 2.59
CA LYS A 106 -4.96 10.72 1.65
C LYS A 106 -3.67 10.68 0.83
N CYS A 107 -2.56 10.26 1.44
CA CYS A 107 -1.33 10.01 0.67
C CYS A 107 -1.54 8.90 -0.35
N LEU A 108 -2.09 7.75 0.06
CA LEU A 108 -2.36 6.63 -0.85
C LEU A 108 -3.31 6.99 -2.00
N CYS A 109 -4.24 7.92 -1.78
CA CYS A 109 -5.11 8.45 -2.84
C CYS A 109 -4.32 9.01 -4.02
N ALA A 110 -3.18 9.67 -3.78
CA ALA A 110 -2.32 10.17 -4.84
C ALA A 110 -1.70 9.05 -5.72
N VAL A 111 -1.66 7.80 -5.22
CA VAL A 111 -1.32 6.63 -6.04
C VAL A 111 -2.50 6.25 -6.93
N LEU A 112 -3.72 6.18 -6.39
CA LEU A 112 -4.94 5.83 -7.14
C LEU A 112 -5.28 6.85 -8.24
N GLU A 113 -5.03 8.13 -7.98
CA GLU A 113 -5.21 9.23 -8.93
C GLU A 113 -4.20 9.21 -10.09
N ASN A 114 -3.11 8.45 -9.97
CA ASN A 114 -2.13 8.34 -11.04
C ASN A 114 -2.72 7.53 -12.22
N PRO A 115 -2.76 8.08 -13.46
CA PRO A 115 -3.34 7.40 -14.62
C PRO A 115 -2.59 6.13 -15.03
N HIS A 116 -1.37 5.92 -14.55
CA HIS A 116 -0.60 4.71 -14.76
C HIS A 116 -0.67 3.70 -13.60
N CYS A 117 -1.42 4.03 -12.55
CA CYS A 117 -1.67 3.12 -11.44
C CYS A 117 -2.34 1.87 -11.95
N LYS A 118 -1.95 0.73 -11.39
CA LYS A 118 -2.41 -0.61 -11.80
C LYS A 118 -2.92 -1.43 -10.62
N LEU A 119 -3.15 -0.77 -9.49
CA LEU A 119 -3.57 -1.41 -8.25
C LEU A 119 -4.97 -2.01 -8.40
N GLU A 120 -5.08 -3.29 -8.10
CA GLU A 120 -6.30 -4.10 -8.19
C GLU A 120 -6.86 -4.42 -6.81
N THR A 121 -5.99 -4.51 -5.79
CA THR A 121 -6.37 -4.78 -4.40
C THR A 121 -5.70 -3.79 -3.46
N LEU A 122 -6.49 -3.12 -2.63
CA LEU A 122 -6.05 -2.27 -1.54
C LEU A 122 -6.71 -2.75 -0.25
N ARG A 123 -5.90 -3.15 0.73
CA ARG A 123 -6.40 -3.56 2.06
C ARG A 123 -5.87 -2.63 3.13
N LEU A 124 -6.80 -2.09 3.89
CA LEU A 124 -6.61 -1.15 4.97
C LEU A 124 -7.48 -1.59 6.17
N CYS A 125 -7.61 -2.90 6.41
CA CYS A 125 -8.38 -3.42 7.54
C CYS A 125 -7.72 -3.00 8.85
N ASP A 126 -8.49 -2.54 9.84
CA ASP A 126 -7.98 -2.01 11.12
C ASP A 126 -6.82 -1.01 10.93
N CYS A 127 -7.07 0.05 10.15
CA CYS A 127 -6.08 1.07 9.84
C CYS A 127 -6.32 2.43 10.51
N GLY A 128 -7.36 2.54 11.35
CA GLY A 128 -7.78 3.81 11.93
C GLY A 128 -8.41 4.78 10.92
N VAL A 129 -9.00 4.26 9.84
CA VAL A 129 -9.71 5.04 8.82
C VAL A 129 -11.07 5.49 9.36
N SER A 130 -11.45 6.73 9.07
CA SER A 130 -12.75 7.31 9.38
C SER A 130 -13.51 7.74 8.11
N ASP A 131 -14.64 8.41 8.29
CA ASP A 131 -15.41 9.02 7.21
C ASP A 131 -14.57 9.97 6.34
N GLU A 132 -13.57 10.63 6.92
CA GLU A 132 -12.67 11.54 6.19
C GLU A 132 -11.78 10.78 5.21
N GLY A 133 -11.19 9.66 5.62
CA GLY A 133 -10.41 8.79 4.74
C GLY A 133 -11.27 8.14 3.66
N CYS A 134 -12.50 7.74 3.99
CA CYS A 134 -13.47 7.25 3.00
C CYS A 134 -13.80 8.30 1.94
N ALA A 135 -14.04 9.55 2.34
CA ALA A 135 -14.30 10.64 1.39
C ALA A 135 -13.11 10.87 0.44
N ALA A 136 -11.87 10.80 0.95
CA ALA A 136 -10.67 10.91 0.14
C ALA A 136 -10.57 9.75 -0.88
N LEU A 137 -10.78 8.51 -0.44
CA LEU A 137 -10.79 7.32 -1.32
C LEU A 137 -11.87 7.45 -2.40
N THR A 138 -13.08 7.86 -2.04
CA THR A 138 -14.17 8.10 -2.99
C THR A 138 -13.77 9.13 -4.05
N SER A 139 -13.15 10.24 -3.66
CA SER A 139 -12.67 11.25 -4.60
C SER A 139 -11.65 10.67 -5.58
N ALA A 140 -10.65 9.94 -5.07
CA ALA A 140 -9.60 9.33 -5.87
C ALA A 140 -10.13 8.25 -6.84
N LEU A 141 -11.10 7.45 -6.40
CA LEU A 141 -11.72 6.42 -7.24
C LEU A 141 -12.62 6.98 -8.34
N ARG A 142 -13.10 8.22 -8.20
CA ARG A 142 -13.91 8.90 -9.23
C ARG A 142 -13.08 9.71 -10.22
N SER A 143 -11.85 10.11 -9.86
CA SER A 143 -11.02 10.99 -10.69
C SER A 143 -10.28 10.27 -11.81
N ASN A 144 -10.02 8.96 -11.65
CA ASN A 144 -9.31 8.13 -12.59
C ASN A 144 -10.05 6.79 -12.74
N PRO A 145 -10.26 6.26 -13.97
CA PRO A 145 -10.79 4.91 -14.16
C PRO A 145 -9.91 3.90 -13.42
N SER A 146 -10.34 3.56 -12.22
CA SER A 146 -9.53 2.77 -11.30
C SER A 146 -9.49 1.32 -11.78
N HIS A 147 -8.31 0.70 -11.68
CA HIS A 147 -8.18 -0.76 -11.82
C HIS A 147 -8.55 -1.51 -10.55
N LEU A 148 -8.93 -0.79 -9.48
CA LEU A 148 -9.22 -1.37 -8.18
C LEU A 148 -10.50 -2.21 -8.24
N ARG A 149 -10.37 -3.49 -7.87
CA ARG A 149 -11.44 -4.49 -7.83
C ARG A 149 -11.79 -4.87 -6.39
N GLU A 150 -10.82 -4.80 -5.48
CA GLU A 150 -10.99 -5.11 -4.07
C GLU A 150 -10.48 -3.94 -3.20
N LEU A 151 -11.37 -3.38 -2.39
CA LEU A 151 -11.04 -2.43 -1.34
C LEU A 151 -11.52 -3.02 -0.01
N ASN A 152 -10.61 -3.29 0.94
CA ASN A 152 -11.00 -3.76 2.27
C ASN A 152 -10.78 -2.66 3.31
N LEU A 153 -11.87 -2.21 3.94
CA LEU A 153 -11.89 -1.23 5.02
C LEU A 153 -12.52 -1.79 6.32
N SER A 154 -12.62 -3.12 6.46
CA SER A 154 -13.14 -3.76 7.68
C SER A 154 -12.37 -3.34 8.94
N GLU A 155 -13.02 -3.47 10.11
CA GLU A 155 -12.44 -3.11 11.42
C GLU A 155 -11.96 -1.65 11.53
N ASN A 156 -12.45 -0.74 10.68
CA ASN A 156 -12.23 0.70 10.81
C ASN A 156 -13.43 1.42 11.42
N LYS A 157 -13.24 2.69 11.83
CA LYS A 157 -14.28 3.53 12.42
C LYS A 157 -15.04 4.33 11.35
N VAL A 158 -15.52 3.62 10.33
CA VAL A 158 -16.31 4.22 9.25
C VAL A 158 -17.76 4.32 9.69
N GLY A 159 -18.30 5.54 9.72
CA GLY A 159 -19.70 5.83 10.01
C GLY A 159 -20.56 5.90 8.75
N ASP A 160 -21.83 6.27 8.94
CA ASP A 160 -22.82 6.33 7.86
C ASP A 160 -22.40 7.26 6.71
N SER A 161 -21.68 8.35 7.01
CA SER A 161 -21.22 9.28 5.97
C SER A 161 -20.14 8.64 5.09
N GLY A 162 -19.18 7.94 5.69
CA GLY A 162 -18.15 7.21 4.96
C GLY A 162 -18.74 6.09 4.11
N VAL A 163 -19.69 5.32 4.66
CA VAL A 163 -20.42 4.29 3.90
C VAL A 163 -21.15 4.92 2.70
N LYS A 164 -21.86 6.03 2.91
CA LYS A 164 -22.55 6.74 1.83
C LYS A 164 -21.59 7.23 0.73
N CYS A 165 -20.42 7.74 1.12
CA CYS A 165 -19.38 8.13 0.17
C CYS A 165 -18.88 6.95 -0.67
N LEU A 166 -18.66 5.79 -0.04
CA LEU A 166 -18.19 4.59 -0.75
C LEU A 166 -19.28 4.01 -1.66
N CYS A 167 -20.55 3.98 -1.23
CA CYS A 167 -21.67 3.54 -2.07
C CYS A 167 -21.79 4.39 -3.35
N ALA A 168 -21.57 5.70 -3.27
CA ALA A 168 -21.59 6.58 -4.45
C ALA A 168 -20.49 6.25 -5.48
N VAL A 169 -19.43 5.53 -5.09
CA VAL A 169 -18.44 5.00 -6.05
C VAL A 169 -19.02 3.85 -6.85
N LEU A 170 -19.81 2.97 -6.22
CA LEU A 170 -20.42 1.81 -6.87
C LEU A 170 -21.51 2.20 -7.89
N GLU A 171 -22.11 3.37 -7.72
CA GLU A 171 -23.06 3.95 -8.68
C GLU A 171 -22.37 4.51 -9.94
N ASN A 172 -21.05 4.67 -9.93
CA ASN A 172 -20.31 5.13 -11.10
C ASN A 172 -20.20 3.99 -12.14
N PRO A 173 -20.68 4.16 -13.38
CA PRO A 173 -20.61 3.12 -14.42
C PRO A 173 -19.18 2.69 -14.79
N ASP A 174 -18.19 3.55 -14.54
CA ASP A 174 -16.78 3.24 -14.78
C ASP A 174 -16.11 2.51 -13.61
N CYS A 175 -16.82 2.34 -12.48
CA CYS A 175 -16.33 1.61 -11.32
C CYS A 175 -16.00 0.15 -11.68
N LYS A 176 -14.84 -0.33 -11.18
CA LYS A 176 -14.39 -1.71 -11.33
C LYS A 176 -14.39 -2.48 -10.01
N LEU A 177 -14.85 -1.87 -8.91
CA LEU A 177 -14.92 -2.54 -7.62
C LEU A 177 -15.92 -3.70 -7.69
N GLU A 178 -15.46 -4.86 -7.29
CA GLU A 178 -16.23 -6.11 -7.18
C GLU A 178 -16.41 -6.51 -5.71
N THR A 179 -15.52 -6.03 -4.83
CA THR A 179 -15.55 -6.28 -3.40
C THR A 179 -15.18 -5.02 -2.64
N LEU A 180 -16.01 -4.65 -1.67
CA LEU A 180 -15.87 -3.52 -0.75
C LEU A 180 -16.14 -4.00 0.68
#